data_AF-A0A2D7A252-F1
#
_entry.id   AF-A0A2D7A252-F1
#
_cell.length_a   1.000
_cell.length_b   1.000
_cell.length_c   1.000
_cell.angle_alpha   90.00
_cell.angle_beta   90.00
_cell.angle_gamma   90.00
#
_symmetry.space_group_name_H-M   'P 1'
#
loop_
_entity.id
_entity.type
_entity.pdbx_description
1 polymer ?
#
loop_
_entity_poly.entity_id
_entity_poly.type
_entity_poly.pdbx_seq_one_letter_code
_entity_poly.pdbx_strand_id
1 'polypeptide(L)' 'MKKILVALFLITFTSCGYINPVVEVKTDLNITIDGENIDGIQGEWIIIQEEEKKDGKNTVAIRIEKKEI' A
#
# COMPACT_ATOMS: atom_id res chain seq x y z
N MET A 1 -33.09 41.75 -2.37
CA MET A 1 -33.22 40.37 -1.84
C MET A 1 -32.84 39.30 -2.86
N LYS A 2 -33.41 39.29 -4.08
CA LYS A 2 -33.14 38.27 -5.12
C LYS A 2 -31.66 38.11 -5.52
N LYS A 3 -30.90 39.22 -5.59
CA LYS A 3 -29.47 39.23 -5.96
C LYS A 3 -28.55 38.62 -4.88
N ILE A 4 -28.95 38.69 -3.62
CA ILE A 4 -28.19 38.14 -2.48
C ILE A 4 -28.33 36.62 -2.44
N LEU A 5 -29.53 36.09 -2.73
CA LEU A 5 -29.75 34.65 -2.86
C LEU A 5 -28.89 34.02 -3.96
N VAL A 6 -28.76 34.70 -5.10
CA VAL A 6 -27.95 34.20 -6.23
C VAL A 6 -26.46 34.19 -5.88
N ALA A 7 -25.97 35.18 -5.13
CA ALA A 7 -24.58 35.20 -4.68
C ALA A 7 -24.27 34.05 -3.70
N LEU A 8 -25.17 33.78 -2.73
CA LEU A 8 -25.05 32.64 -1.81
C LEU A 8 -25.01 31.29 -2.54
N PHE A 9 -25.77 31.15 -3.62
CA PHE A 9 -25.82 29.93 -4.43
C PHE A 9 -24.55 29.71 -5.28
N LEU A 10 -23.81 30.77 -5.62
CA LEU A 10 -22.55 30.65 -6.36
C LEU A 10 -21.38 30.22 -5.46
N ILE A 11 -21.40 30.61 -4.19
CA ILE A 11 -20.34 30.28 -3.22
C ILE A 11 -20.33 28.76 -2.91
N THR A 12 -21.49 28.11 -2.93
CA THR A 12 -21.59 26.66 -2.70
C THR A 12 -20.87 25.85 -3.77
N PHE A 13 -20.86 26.31 -5.03
CA PHE A 13 -20.16 25.63 -6.14
C PHE A 13 -18.64 25.77 -6.07
N THR A 14 -18.12 26.82 -5.42
CA THR A 14 -16.67 27.02 -5.27
C THR A 14 -16.07 26.29 -4.07
N SER A 15 -16.90 25.74 -3.18
CA SER A 15 -16.45 25.05 -1.95
C SER A 15 -15.97 23.62 -2.20
N CYS A 16 -16.23 23.05 -3.38
CA CYS A 16 -15.71 21.74 -3.77
C CYS A 16 -14.26 21.90 -4.25
N GLY A 17 -13.35 22.08 -3.29
CA GLY A 17 -11.92 22.08 -3.54
C GLY A 17 -11.48 20.73 -4.06
N TYR A 18 -10.66 20.72 -5.11
CA TYR A 18 -10.07 19.52 -5.68
C TYR A 18 -9.07 18.93 -4.68
N ILE A 19 -9.56 18.17 -3.70
CA ILE A 19 -8.73 17.43 -2.75
C ILE A 19 -8.21 16.22 -3.51
N ASN A 20 -6.90 16.15 -3.69
CA ASN A 20 -6.23 14.99 -4.26
C ASN A 20 -5.63 14.21 -3.09
N PRO A 21 -6.39 13.31 -2.43
CA PRO A 21 -5.89 12.60 -1.26
C PRO A 21 -4.71 11.72 -1.69
N VAL A 22 -3.55 11.95 -1.08
CA VAL A 22 -2.41 11.03 -1.20
C VAL A 22 -2.76 9.80 -0.37
N VAL A 23 -3.26 8.76 -1.03
CA VAL A 23 -3.54 7.48 -0.39
C VAL A 23 -2.27 6.63 -0.51
N GLU A 24 -1.55 6.49 0.60
CA GLU A 24 -0.43 5.56 0.73
C GLU A 24 -0.96 4.23 1.27
N VAL A 25 -0.90 3.17 0.48
CA VAL A 25 -1.26 1.82 0.93
C VAL A 25 0.00 1.16 1.46
N LYS A 26 0.07 0.96 2.78
CA LYS A 26 1.13 0.21 3.44
C LYS A 26 0.68 -1.24 3.65
N THR A 27 1.49 -2.17 3.18
CA THR A 27 1.26 -3.61 3.38
C THR A 27 2.42 -4.16 4.19
N ASP A 28 2.16 -4.49 5.45
CA ASP A 28 3.15 -5.09 6.34
C ASP A 28 3.05 -6.62 6.28
N LEU A 29 4.18 -7.30 5.99
CA LEU A 29 4.29 -8.77 6.03
C LEU A 29 4.99 -9.16 7.33
N ASN A 30 4.22 -9.67 8.30
CA ASN A 30 4.76 -10.14 9.59
C ASN A 30 4.91 -11.66 9.56
N ILE A 31 6.13 -12.15 9.79
CA ILE A 31 6.42 -13.59 9.89
C ILE A 31 6.73 -13.90 11.36
N THR A 32 5.91 -14.74 11.98
CA THR A 32 6.13 -15.23 13.34
C THR A 32 6.56 -16.68 13.24
N ILE A 33 7.63 -17.05 13.95
CA ILE A 33 8.15 -18.42 13.96
C ILE A 33 8.32 -18.85 15.41
N ASP A 34 7.84 -20.05 15.73
CA ASP A 34 7.86 -20.58 17.09
C ASP A 34 9.29 -20.81 17.60
N GLY A 35 9.50 -20.49 18.87
CA GLY A 35 10.82 -20.32 19.48
C GLY A 35 11.71 -21.56 19.55
N GLU A 36 11.15 -22.76 19.38
CA GLU A 36 11.90 -24.02 19.43
C GLU A 36 12.86 -24.22 18.23
N ASN A 37 12.74 -23.43 17.16
CA ASN A 37 13.54 -23.58 15.93
C ASN A 37 14.36 -22.33 15.53
N ILE A 38 14.56 -21.37 16.45
CA ILE A 38 15.21 -20.07 16.17
C ILE A 38 16.66 -20.21 15.68
N ASP A 39 17.40 -21.21 16.16
CA ASP A 39 18.81 -21.40 15.79
C ASP A 39 19.00 -21.64 14.28
N GLY A 40 18.00 -22.22 13.60
CA GLY A 40 18.01 -22.41 12.15
C GLY A 40 17.62 -21.17 11.34
N ILE A 41 17.08 -20.13 11.98
CA ILE A 41 16.42 -18.99 11.34
C ILE A 41 17.24 -17.71 11.50
N GLN A 42 18.04 -17.61 12.57
CA GLN A 42 18.93 -16.48 12.74
C GLN A 42 19.97 -16.42 11.60
N GLY A 43 20.13 -15.24 10.99
CA GLY A 43 21.03 -15.02 9.87
C GLY A 43 20.56 -13.89 8.94
N GLU A 44 21.31 -13.69 7.86
CA GLU A 44 20.91 -12.80 6.77
C GLU A 44 19.88 -13.50 5.88
N TRP A 45 18.89 -12.72 5.44
CA TRP A 45 17.83 -13.18 4.55
C TRP A 45 17.84 -12.37 3.28
N ILE A 46 17.61 -13.04 2.16
CA ILE A 46 17.47 -12.41 0.85
C ILE A 46 15.97 -12.40 0.53
N ILE A 47 15.45 -11.19 0.30
CA ILE A 47 14.09 -11.00 -0.18
C ILE A 47 14.18 -10.78 -1.68
N ILE A 48 13.57 -11.68 -2.45
CA ILE A 48 13.53 -11.64 -3.91
C ILE A 48 12.10 -11.32 -4.31
N GLN A 49 11.94 -10.30 -5.14
CA GLN A 49 10.64 -9.92 -5.70
C GLN A 49 10.67 -10.19 -7.21
N GLU A 50 9.70 -10.97 -7.66
CA GLU A 50 9.48 -11.27 -9.08
C GLU A 50 8.07 -10.84 -9.47
N GLU A 51 7.95 -10.12 -10.58
CA GLU A 51 6.66 -9.78 -11.16
C GLU A 51 6.33 -10.75 -12.30
N GLU A 52 5.22 -11.47 -12.17
CA GLU A 52 4.70 -12.32 -13.23
C GLU A 52 3.32 -11.85 -13.68
N LYS A 53 3.09 -11.96 -14.98
CA LYS A 53 1.77 -11.74 -15.58
C LYS A 53 1.17 -13.09 -15.94
N LYS A 54 0.30 -13.62 -15.08
CA LYS A 54 -0.44 -14.87 -15.32
C LYS A 54 -1.93 -14.57 -15.42
N ASP A 55 -2.58 -15.15 -16.42
CA ASP A 55 -4.03 -15.02 -16.67
C ASP A 55 -4.55 -13.57 -16.70
N GLY A 56 -3.75 -12.65 -17.26
CA GLY A 56 -4.09 -11.23 -17.36
C GLY A 56 -4.02 -10.46 -16.04
N LYS A 57 -3.60 -11.10 -14.93
CA LYS A 57 -3.40 -10.47 -13.62
C LYS A 57 -1.91 -10.24 -13.36
N ASN A 58 -1.59 -9.09 -12.77
CA ASN A 58 -0.26 -8.82 -12.24
C ASN A 58 -0.12 -9.56 -10.91
N THR A 59 0.82 -10.49 -10.84
CA THR A 59 1.14 -11.26 -9.63
C THR A 59 2.55 -10.85 -9.20
N VAL A 60 2.69 -10.48 -7.92
CA VAL A 60 4.00 -10.23 -7.32
C VAL A 60 4.34 -11.46 -6.47
N ALA A 61 5.34 -12.22 -6.89
CA ALA A 61 5.88 -13.33 -6.12
C ALA A 61 6.99 -12.78 -5.22
N ILE A 62 6.84 -12.97 -3.91
CA ILE A 62 7.87 -12.64 -2.92
C ILE A 62 8.45 -13.95 -2.43
N ARG A 63 9.76 -14.13 -2.63
CA ARG A 63 10.50 -15.27 -2.09
C ARG A 63 11.46 -14.79 -1.02
N ILE A 64 11.52 -15.53 0.08
CA ILE A 64 12.39 -15.26 1.21
C ILE A 64 13.30 -16.46 1.36
N GLU A 65 14.59 -16.26 1.15
CA GLU A 65 15.61 -17.30 1.21
C GLU A 65 16.63 -16.96 2.30
N LYS A 66 17.04 -17.94 3.10
CA LYS A 66 18.14 -17.74 4.04
C LYS A 66 19.44 -17.69 3.24
N LYS A 67 20.27 -16.69 3.48
CA LYS A 67 21.59 -16.62 2.85
C LYS A 67 22.49 -17.69 3.46
N GLU A 68 22.77 -18.73 2.69
CA GLU A 68 23.80 -19.72 3.04
C GLU A 68 25.19 -19.06 2.89
N ILE A 69 26.10 -19.34 3.84
CA ILE A 69 27.48 -18.84 3.86
C ILE A 69 28.35 -19.73 2.96
#